data_AF-A0A966PH93-F1
#
_entry.id   AF-A0A966PH93-F1
#
_cell.length_a   1.000
_cell.length_b   1.000
_cell.length_c   1.000
_cell.angle_alpha   90.00
_cell.angle_beta   90.00
_cell.angle_gamma   90.00
#
_symmetry.space_group_name_H-M   'P 1'
#
loop_
_entity.id
_entity.type
_entity.pdbx_description
1 polymer ?
#
loop_
_entity_poly.entity_id
_entity_poly.type
_entity_poly.pdbx_seq_one_letter_code
_entity_poly.pdbx_strand_id
1 'polypeptide(L)'
;VSLWVPLDPIPEKIALRAITGSHRWGKKFIPRRFVDQSAYVESASDYESLPDSASLDAADNIESFAAMPGDVVAFHFRTLHSAPATTNYDDRRRVVSFRYVDSDATWSTRPWKTSPPLEPRALKVGDILSDDRFPLIKTI
;
A
#
# COMPACT_ATOMS: atom_id res chain seq x y z
N VAL A 1 8.24 -4.04 -0.96
CA VAL A 1 7.71 -3.79 0.40
C VAL A 1 7.31 -2.32 0.52
N SER A 2 6.24 -2.07 1.27
CA SER A 2 5.84 -0.73 1.71
C SER A 2 6.40 -0.46 3.09
N LEU A 3 7.11 0.66 3.26
CA LEU A 3 7.52 1.18 4.57
C LEU A 3 6.61 2.34 4.93
N TRP A 4 5.93 2.25 6.06
CA TRP A 4 5.03 3.26 6.59
C TRP A 4 5.67 3.85 7.85
N VAL A 5 5.98 5.14 7.81
CA VAL A 5 6.76 5.84 8.84
C VAL A 5 5.90 6.97 9.43
N PRO A 6 5.50 6.86 10.71
CA PRO A 6 4.75 7.91 11.39
C PRO A 6 5.62 9.15 11.64
N LEU A 7 5.05 10.34 11.44
CA LEU A 7 5.65 11.63 11.83
C LEU A 7 5.02 12.24 13.09
N ASP A 8 3.94 11.63 13.57
CA ASP A 8 3.21 11.97 14.79
C ASP A 8 2.96 10.66 15.58
N PRO A 9 2.72 10.70 16.91
CA PRO A 9 2.22 9.55 17.65
C PRO A 9 0.91 9.01 17.05
N ILE A 10 0.83 7.71 16.78
CA ILE A 10 -0.36 7.07 16.22
C ILE A 10 -0.89 6.01 17.20
N PRO A 11 -1.94 6.34 17.98
CA PRO A 11 -2.58 5.37 18.86
C PRO A 11 -3.38 4.33 18.06
N GLU A 12 -3.64 3.20 18.68
CA GLU A 12 -4.32 2.03 18.07
C GLU A 12 -5.64 2.38 17.37
N LYS A 13 -6.43 3.30 17.94
CA LYS A 13 -7.72 3.73 17.37
C LYS A 13 -7.65 4.32 15.97
N ILE A 14 -6.49 4.80 15.53
CA ILE A 14 -6.24 5.37 14.18
C ILE A 14 -5.01 4.75 13.50
N ALA A 15 -4.55 3.62 14.03
CA ALA A 15 -3.39 2.91 13.52
C ALA A 15 -3.64 2.27 12.15
N LEU A 16 -2.55 1.97 11.44
CA LEU A 16 -2.61 1.03 10.34
C LEU A 16 -3.09 -0.32 10.87
N ARG A 17 -4.00 -0.96 10.15
CA ARG A 17 -4.48 -2.31 10.41
C ARG A 17 -4.13 -3.20 9.24
N ALA A 18 -3.85 -4.47 9.49
CA ALA A 18 -3.62 -5.43 8.43
C ALA A 18 -4.21 -6.80 8.76
N ILE A 19 -4.77 -7.45 7.75
CA ILE A 19 -5.13 -8.87 7.84
C ILE A 19 -3.83 -9.65 7.70
N THR A 20 -3.39 -10.29 8.80
CA THR A 20 -2.14 -11.04 8.82
C THR A 20 -2.17 -12.19 7.82
N GLY A 21 -1.04 -12.49 7.18
CA GLY A 21 -0.96 -13.56 6.17
C GLY A 21 -1.67 -13.28 4.83
N SER A 22 -2.47 -12.20 4.69
CA SER A 22 -3.22 -11.90 3.46
C SER A 22 -2.37 -11.79 2.19
N HIS A 23 -1.11 -11.37 2.33
CA HIS A 23 -0.14 -11.34 1.23
C HIS A 23 0.16 -12.71 0.59
N ARG A 24 -0.17 -13.81 1.28
CA ARG A 24 0.06 -15.20 0.85
C ARG A 24 -1.16 -15.83 0.17
N TRP A 25 -2.30 -15.13 0.08
CA TRP A 25 -3.52 -15.68 -0.50
C TRP A 25 -3.42 -15.99 -2.01
N GLY A 26 -2.33 -15.59 -2.67
CA GLY A 26 -2.18 -15.78 -4.12
C GLY A 26 -3.04 -14.83 -4.97
N LYS A 27 -3.78 -13.93 -4.32
CA LYS A 27 -4.72 -13.00 -4.96
C LYS A 27 -4.10 -11.64 -5.24
N LYS A 28 -4.63 -10.96 -6.26
CA LYS A 28 -4.40 -9.53 -6.50
C LYS A 28 -5.77 -8.87 -6.55
N PHE A 29 -5.94 -7.78 -5.81
CA PHE A 29 -7.22 -7.08 -5.76
C PHE A 29 -7.18 -5.77 -6.55
N ILE A 30 -8.30 -5.41 -7.18
CA ILE A 30 -8.49 -4.08 -7.76
C ILE A 30 -8.55 -3.07 -6.61
N PRO A 31 -7.73 -2.01 -6.63
CA PRO A 31 -7.75 -1.00 -5.56
C PRO A 31 -9.07 -0.21 -5.58
N ARG A 32 -9.41 0.36 -4.43
CA ARG A 32 -10.52 1.32 -4.28
C ARG A 32 -9.98 2.73 -4.08
N ARG A 33 -10.73 3.74 -4.56
CA ARG A 33 -10.39 5.15 -4.38
C ARG A 33 -10.69 5.56 -2.93
N PHE A 34 -9.82 6.36 -2.33
CA PHE A 34 -10.04 6.83 -0.96
C PHE A 34 -11.26 7.76 -0.81
N VAL A 35 -11.58 8.55 -1.86
CA VAL A 35 -12.63 9.58 -1.80
C VAL A 35 -14.04 9.00 -1.67
N ASP A 36 -14.34 7.90 -2.36
CA ASP A 36 -15.69 7.36 -2.49
C ASP A 36 -15.74 5.82 -2.40
N GLN A 37 -14.60 5.17 -2.17
CA GLN A 37 -14.46 3.71 -2.12
C GLN A 37 -14.85 2.98 -3.42
N SER A 38 -15.02 3.70 -4.53
CA SER A 38 -15.26 3.09 -5.85
C SER A 38 -14.03 2.35 -6.34
N ALA A 39 -14.24 1.27 -7.11
CA ALA A 39 -13.15 0.57 -7.77
C ALA A 39 -12.50 1.46 -8.84
N TYR A 40 -11.20 1.30 -9.07
CA TYR A 40 -10.52 2.06 -10.15
C TYR A 40 -11.02 1.69 -11.55
N VAL A 41 -11.41 0.42 -11.74
CA VAL A 41 -12.01 -0.16 -12.94
C VAL A 41 -13.02 -1.23 -12.49
N GLU A 42 -14.01 -1.55 -13.32
CA GLU A 42 -15.02 -2.58 -13.02
C GLU A 42 -14.42 -3.99 -12.98
N SER A 43 -13.48 -4.29 -13.88
CA SER A 43 -12.77 -5.56 -13.93
C SER A 43 -11.37 -5.39 -14.56
N ALA A 44 -10.47 -6.32 -14.26
CA ALA A 44 -9.13 -6.37 -14.83
C ALA A 44 -8.62 -7.83 -14.83
N SER A 45 -7.96 -8.25 -15.92
CA SER A 45 -7.33 -9.58 -16.01
C SER A 45 -6.33 -9.78 -14.86
N ASP A 46 -6.35 -10.97 -14.24
CA ASP A 46 -5.52 -11.35 -13.09
C ASP A 46 -5.79 -10.58 -11.78
N TYR A 47 -6.88 -9.80 -11.70
CA TYR A 47 -7.31 -9.14 -10.47
C TYR A 47 -8.73 -9.55 -10.09
N GLU A 48 -8.96 -9.66 -8.78
CA GLU A 48 -10.27 -9.87 -8.18
C GLU A 48 -10.83 -8.54 -7.65
N SER A 49 -12.16 -8.43 -7.62
CA SER A 49 -12.81 -7.35 -6.87
C SER A 49 -12.46 -7.48 -5.40
N LEU A 50 -12.09 -6.36 -4.77
CA LEU A 50 -11.88 -6.33 -3.33
C LEU A 50 -13.21 -6.64 -2.61
N PRO A 51 -13.23 -7.56 -1.63
CA PRO A 51 -14.42 -7.81 -0.81
C PRO A 51 -14.94 -6.51 -0.17
N ASP A 52 -16.22 -6.49 0.20
CA ASP A 52 -16.78 -5.35 0.93
C ASP A 52 -16.12 -5.19 2.30
N SER A 53 -16.23 -3.98 2.87
CA SER A 53 -15.56 -3.65 4.12
C SER A 53 -16.05 -4.49 5.30
N ALA A 54 -17.35 -4.84 5.36
CA ALA A 54 -17.88 -5.66 6.45
C ALA A 54 -17.27 -7.07 6.43
N SER A 55 -17.15 -7.66 5.24
CA SER A 55 -16.47 -8.95 5.06
C SER A 55 -14.99 -8.89 5.43
N LEU A 56 -14.28 -7.80 5.09
CA LEU A 56 -12.87 -7.62 5.46
C LEU A 56 -12.68 -7.36 6.95
N ASP A 57 -13.55 -6.56 7.56
CA ASP A 57 -13.51 -6.19 8.98
C ASP A 57 -13.92 -7.35 9.90
N ALA A 58 -14.59 -8.37 9.35
CA ALA A 58 -14.92 -9.61 10.05
C ALA A 58 -13.78 -10.64 10.07
N ALA A 59 -12.60 -10.34 9.50
CA ALA A 59 -11.47 -11.26 9.54
C ALA A 59 -10.95 -11.44 10.97
N ASP A 60 -10.77 -12.70 11.38
CA ASP A 60 -10.37 -13.07 12.76
C ASP A 60 -8.93 -12.69 13.12
N ASN A 61 -8.14 -12.23 12.15
CA ASN A 61 -6.69 -12.04 12.27
C ASN A 61 -6.22 -10.66 11.79
N ILE A 62 -7.01 -9.64 12.13
CA ILE A 62 -6.65 -8.23 11.94
C ILE A 62 -5.77 -7.77 13.09
N GLU A 63 -4.56 -7.31 12.77
CA GLU A 63 -3.64 -6.70 13.72
C GLU A 63 -3.59 -5.18 13.51
N SER A 64 -3.50 -4.43 14.62
CA SER A 64 -3.31 -2.98 14.62
C SER A 64 -1.88 -2.61 15.01
N PHE A 65 -1.30 -1.65 14.30
CA PHE A 65 0.10 -1.25 14.47
C PHE A 65 0.18 0.19 14.98
N ALA A 66 -0.09 0.38 16.28
CA ALA A 66 0.20 1.65 16.95
C ALA A 66 1.71 1.93 16.88
N ALA A 67 2.07 3.19 16.68
CA ALA A 67 3.46 3.55 16.38
C ALA A 67 3.79 4.96 16.84
N MET A 68 5.03 5.18 17.28
CA MET A 68 5.59 6.46 17.67
C MET A 68 6.56 6.98 16.60
N PRO A 69 6.83 8.30 16.53
CA PRO A 69 7.93 8.80 15.72
C PRO A 69 9.24 8.08 16.05
N GLY A 70 9.87 7.50 15.02
CA GLY A 70 11.04 6.63 15.16
C GLY A 70 10.74 5.16 14.82
N ASP A 71 9.48 4.74 14.88
CA ASP A 71 9.05 3.40 14.47
C ASP A 71 8.89 3.30 12.94
N VAL A 72 8.85 2.07 12.43
CA VAL A 72 8.48 1.77 11.04
C VAL A 72 7.60 0.53 10.98
N VAL A 73 6.51 0.61 10.21
CA VAL A 73 5.70 -0.55 9.88
C VAL A 73 6.01 -0.97 8.44
N ALA A 74 6.60 -2.15 8.28
CA ALA A 74 6.95 -2.72 6.98
C ALA A 74 5.95 -3.83 6.60
N PHE A 75 5.37 -3.75 5.41
CA PHE A 75 4.42 -4.76 4.92
C PHE A 75 4.53 -5.01 3.41
N HIS A 76 4.14 -6.22 3.00
CA HIS A 76 4.18 -6.64 1.61
C HIS A 76 3.13 -5.90 0.77
N PHE A 77 3.38 -5.68 -0.53
CA PHE A 77 2.44 -4.97 -1.43
C PHE A 77 1.09 -5.67 -1.59
N ARG A 78 1.02 -6.97 -1.29
CA ARG A 78 -0.22 -7.77 -1.31
C ARG A 78 -0.90 -7.88 0.06
N THR A 79 -0.34 -7.30 1.11
CA THR A 79 -1.00 -7.30 2.42
C THR A 79 -2.22 -6.40 2.34
N LEU A 80 -3.40 -6.95 2.60
CA LEU A 80 -4.61 -6.15 2.80
C LEU A 80 -4.46 -5.36 4.09
N HIS A 81 -4.59 -4.04 3.96
CA HIS A 81 -4.43 -3.11 5.06
C HIS A 81 -5.44 -1.98 4.93
N SER A 82 -5.80 -1.42 6.08
CA SER A 82 -6.71 -0.28 6.20
C SER A 82 -6.24 0.62 7.34
N ALA A 83 -6.90 1.75 7.53
CA ALA A 83 -6.75 2.52 8.74
C ALA A 83 -8.09 3.18 9.06
N PRO A 84 -8.51 3.24 10.33
CA PRO A 84 -9.69 4.01 10.72
C PRO A 84 -9.56 5.49 10.36
N ALA A 85 -10.71 6.15 10.19
CA ALA A 85 -10.77 7.60 10.05
C ALA A 85 -10.26 8.30 11.32
N THR A 86 -9.73 9.50 11.17
CA THR A 86 -9.27 10.35 12.28
C THR A 86 -10.39 11.20 12.89
N THR A 87 -11.65 10.78 12.74
CA THR A 87 -12.80 11.45 13.36
C THR A 87 -12.66 11.39 14.88
N ASN A 88 -12.90 12.50 15.58
CA ASN A 88 -12.72 12.61 17.04
C ASN A 88 -11.28 12.28 17.50
N TYR A 89 -10.30 12.68 16.69
CA TYR A 89 -8.89 12.70 17.05
C TYR A 89 -8.37 14.12 16.85
N ASP A 90 -8.02 14.78 17.95
CA ASP A 90 -7.74 16.22 17.99
C ASP A 90 -6.30 16.56 17.53
N ASP A 91 -5.45 15.55 17.38
CA ASP A 91 -4.06 15.67 16.95
C ASP A 91 -3.87 15.35 15.46
N ARG A 92 -2.64 15.56 14.98
CA ARG A 92 -2.25 15.26 13.60
C ARG A 92 -1.90 13.79 13.41
N ARG A 93 -2.18 13.27 12.22
CA ARG A 93 -1.76 11.94 11.76
C ARG A 93 -1.02 12.06 10.44
N ARG A 94 0.25 12.41 10.47
CA ARG A 94 1.11 12.50 9.28
C ARG A 94 1.96 11.24 9.17
N VAL A 95 2.10 10.76 7.93
CA VAL A 95 2.87 9.56 7.61
C VAL A 95 3.61 9.79 6.30
N VAL A 96 4.85 9.33 6.23
CA VAL A 96 5.56 9.14 4.96
C VAL A 96 5.56 7.66 4.60
N SER A 97 5.23 7.37 3.34
CA SER A 97 5.25 6.02 2.81
C SER A 97 6.31 5.88 1.73
N PHE A 98 7.25 4.96 1.92
CA PHE A 98 8.24 4.60 0.91
C PHE A 98 7.88 3.25 0.28
N ARG A 99 8.09 3.12 -1.03
CA ARG A 99 7.90 1.87 -1.75
C ARG A 99 9.26 1.37 -2.22
N TYR A 100 9.65 0.21 -1.70
CA TYR A 100 10.89 -0.47 -2.07
C TYR A 100 10.54 -1.65 -2.96
N VAL A 101 11.24 -1.74 -4.09
CA VAL A 101 11.21 -2.87 -5.00
C VAL A 101 12.61 -3.47 -5.06
N ASP A 102 12.70 -4.70 -5.52
CA ASP A 102 14.00 -5.35 -5.68
C ASP A 102 14.75 -4.75 -6.89
N SER A 103 16.06 -4.95 -6.93
CA SER A 103 16.97 -4.53 -7.99
C SER A 103 16.64 -5.12 -9.36
N ASP A 104 15.91 -6.24 -9.41
CA ASP A 104 15.45 -6.89 -10.63
C ASP A 104 14.01 -6.48 -11.04
N ALA A 105 13.40 -5.53 -10.33
CA ALA A 105 12.07 -5.05 -10.66
C ALA A 105 12.03 -4.40 -12.05
N THR A 106 10.96 -4.69 -12.78
CA THR A 106 10.77 -4.23 -14.16
C THR A 106 9.60 -3.26 -14.29
N TRP A 107 9.68 -2.41 -15.31
CA TRP A 107 8.61 -1.51 -15.71
C TRP A 107 7.39 -2.31 -16.16
N SER A 108 6.22 -1.89 -15.71
CA SER A 108 4.95 -2.56 -15.96
C SER A 108 3.83 -1.53 -16.01
N THR A 109 2.76 -1.86 -16.71
CA THR A 109 1.55 -1.03 -16.77
C THR A 109 0.47 -1.59 -15.84
N ARG A 110 -0.51 -0.76 -15.51
CA ARG A 110 -1.73 -1.16 -14.81
C ARG A 110 -2.93 -0.76 -15.66
N PRO A 111 -4.05 -1.49 -15.58
CA PRO A 111 -5.27 -1.13 -16.30
C PRO A 111 -5.97 0.10 -15.68
N TRP A 112 -5.34 0.77 -14.73
CA TRP A 112 -5.80 2.01 -14.10
C TRP A 112 -4.63 2.97 -13.92
N LYS A 113 -4.96 4.25 -13.72
CA LYS A 113 -3.97 5.28 -13.39
C LYS A 113 -3.37 5.05 -12.00
N THR A 114 -2.05 4.99 -11.92
CA THR A 114 -1.31 4.84 -10.66
C THR A 114 -1.14 6.19 -9.95
N SER A 115 -0.85 6.15 -8.64
CA SER A 115 -0.51 7.32 -7.82
C SER A 115 0.79 7.06 -7.06
N PRO A 116 1.87 7.83 -7.29
CA PRO A 116 1.95 8.89 -8.30
C PRO A 116 1.85 8.32 -9.74
N PRO A 117 1.32 9.10 -10.70
CA PRO A 117 1.31 8.71 -12.11
C PRO A 117 2.72 8.86 -12.67
N LEU A 118 3.45 7.75 -12.75
CA LEU A 118 4.80 7.73 -13.33
C LEU A 118 4.68 7.48 -14.83
N GLU A 119 5.18 8.41 -15.63
CA GLU A 119 5.32 8.22 -17.07
C GLU A 119 6.49 7.26 -17.39
N PRO A 120 6.42 6.45 -18.46
CA PRO A 120 7.49 5.50 -18.80
C PRO A 120 8.84 6.15 -19.09
N ARG A 121 8.87 7.40 -19.56
CA ARG A 121 10.06 8.01 -20.17
C ARG A 121 10.62 7.08 -21.27
N ALA A 122 11.84 6.58 -21.11
CA ALA A 122 12.47 5.66 -22.05
C ALA A 122 12.19 4.17 -21.77
N LEU A 123 11.60 3.84 -20.61
CA LEU A 123 11.35 2.46 -20.20
C LEU A 123 10.19 1.84 -20.98
N LYS A 124 10.38 0.60 -21.42
CA LYS A 124 9.36 -0.28 -22.00
C LYS A 124 8.92 -1.32 -20.99
N VAL A 125 7.75 -1.92 -21.20
CA VAL A 125 7.28 -3.02 -20.35
C VAL A 125 8.32 -4.15 -20.36
N GLY A 126 8.76 -4.56 -19.17
CA GLY A 126 9.80 -5.57 -18.98
C GLY A 126 11.22 -5.02 -18.78
N ASP A 127 11.47 -3.73 -19.05
CA ASP A 127 12.78 -3.13 -18.80
C ASP A 127 13.04 -3.01 -17.29
N ILE A 128 14.28 -3.23 -16.86
CA ILE A 128 14.70 -2.98 -15.47
C ILE A 128 14.53 -1.49 -15.15
N LEU A 129 14.06 -1.19 -13.94
CA LEU A 129 13.88 0.17 -13.42
C LEU A 129 15.24 0.87 -13.21
N SER A 130 15.83 1.35 -14.31
CA SER A 130 17.21 1.83 -14.40
C SER A 130 17.33 3.36 -14.52
N ASP A 131 16.25 4.10 -14.23
CA ASP A 131 16.26 5.56 -14.27
C ASP A 131 16.45 6.22 -12.88
N ASP A 132 16.75 7.51 -12.89
CA ASP A 132 17.05 8.32 -11.70
C ASP A 132 15.92 8.40 -10.65
N ARG A 133 14.69 8.05 -11.02
CA ARG A 133 13.53 8.01 -10.11
C ARG A 133 13.52 6.74 -9.26
N PHE A 134 14.29 5.73 -9.65
CA PHE A 134 14.41 4.44 -8.97
C PHE A 134 15.86 4.23 -8.49
N PRO A 135 16.38 5.09 -7.61
CA PRO A 135 17.76 4.98 -7.16
C PRO A 135 17.99 3.67 -6.40
N LEU A 136 19.14 3.05 -6.64
CA LEU A 136 19.59 1.90 -5.86
C LEU A 136 19.97 2.33 -4.45
N ILE A 137 19.55 1.54 -3.47
CA ILE A 137 19.93 1.71 -2.08
C ILE A 137 21.26 0.99 -1.88
N LYS A 138 22.28 1.73 -1.43
CA LYS A 138 23.57 1.14 -1.11
C LYS A 138 23.46 0.36 0.20
N THR A 139 23.80 -0.91 0.16
CA THR A 139 24.14 -1.68 1.35
C THR A 139 25.56 -1.33 1.76
N ILE A 140 25.76 -1.12 3.07
CA ILE A 140 27.05 -0.81 3.70
C ILE A 140 27.65 -2.13 4.19
#